data_AF-A0A1U9UQ33-F1
#
_entry.id   AF-A0A1U9UQ33-F1
#
_cell.length_a   1.000
_cell.length_b   1.000
_cell.length_c   1.000
_cell.angle_alpha   90.00
_cell.angle_beta   90.00
_cell.angle_gamma   90.00
#
_symmetry.space_group_name_H-M   'P 1'
#
loop_
_entity.id
_entity.type
_entity.pdbx_description
1 polymer ?
#
loop_
_entity_poly.entity_id
_entity_poly.type
_entity_poly.pdbx_seq_one_letter_code
_entity_poly.pdbx_strand_id
1 'polypeptide(L)'
;MTILTSSASFTIGDAVTETEQLTISVLPAIGAAAGKGRLVHPTLGTYDYARAPDQWTNMDGDAIIAPTWASTRTLGGAANTLWKGNIRDVEVVERWNADGGLSMTVDQLRMLVAHWSNPPDPAVSRVRWYPSYVNANGYEVALVSLTSGGGDGIALNHVIFNEAGYVNFDVELRLRILGKL
;
A
#
# COMPACT_ATOMS: atom_id res chain seq x y z
N MET A 1 81.51 -8.08 -13.54
CA MET A 1 80.27 -8.87 -13.66
C MET A 1 79.12 -7.92 -13.39
N THR A 2 78.40 -7.51 -14.43
CA THR A 2 77.37 -6.46 -14.34
C THR A 2 76.02 -7.13 -14.28
N ILE A 3 75.29 -6.94 -13.18
CA ILE A 3 73.92 -7.44 -13.02
C ILE A 3 72.98 -6.34 -13.54
N LEU A 4 72.21 -6.66 -14.57
CA LEU A 4 71.10 -5.83 -15.03
C LEU A 4 69.84 -6.24 -14.28
N THR A 5 69.33 -5.37 -13.41
CA THR A 5 68.02 -5.54 -12.76
C THR A 5 66.99 -4.66 -13.46
N SER A 6 65.93 -5.29 -13.98
CA SER A 6 64.73 -4.63 -14.47
C SER A 6 63.61 -4.87 -13.45
N SER A 7 63.03 -3.79 -12.94
CA SER A 7 61.83 -3.83 -12.10
C SER A 7 60.71 -3.06 -12.79
N ALA A 8 59.52 -3.65 -12.87
CA ALA A 8 58.31 -2.94 -13.28
C ALA A 8 57.29 -3.03 -12.14
N SER A 9 56.71 -1.88 -11.79
CA SER A 9 55.56 -1.79 -10.90
C SER A 9 54.30 -1.83 -11.75
N PHE A 10 53.32 -2.64 -11.36
CA PHE A 10 51.96 -2.56 -11.90
C PHE A 10 51.00 -2.21 -10.77
N THR A 11 49.96 -1.46 -11.10
CA THR A 11 48.92 -1.08 -10.15
C THR A 11 47.85 -2.16 -10.14
N ILE A 12 47.55 -2.72 -8.97
CA ILE A 12 46.33 -3.51 -8.77
C ILE A 12 45.21 -2.49 -8.61
N GLY A 13 44.35 -2.35 -9.63
CA GLY A 13 43.12 -1.57 -9.47
C GLY A 13 42.22 -2.28 -8.47
N ASP A 14 41.68 -1.54 -7.50
CA ASP A 14 40.66 -2.06 -6.59
C ASP A 14 39.55 -2.69 -7.42
N ALA A 15 39.26 -3.96 -7.14
CA ALA A 15 38.08 -4.59 -7.70
C ALA A 15 36.86 -3.84 -7.17
N VAL A 16 36.12 -3.18 -8.07
CA VAL A 16 34.81 -2.66 -7.71
C VAL A 16 33.95 -3.87 -7.37
N THR A 17 33.61 -4.04 -6.10
CA THR A 17 32.52 -4.92 -5.71
C THR A 17 31.24 -4.31 -6.27
N GLU A 18 30.86 -4.71 -7.47
CA GLU A 18 29.52 -4.45 -7.98
C GLU A 18 28.56 -5.21 -7.08
N THR A 19 27.90 -4.46 -6.21
CA THR A 19 26.81 -4.99 -5.41
C THR A 19 25.61 -5.01 -6.34
N GLU A 20 25.48 -6.07 -7.14
CA GLU A 20 24.27 -6.28 -7.93
C GLU A 20 23.11 -6.58 -6.98
N GLN A 21 22.27 -5.57 -6.73
CA GLN A 21 20.96 -5.79 -6.14
C GLN A 21 20.01 -6.28 -7.23
N LEU A 22 19.80 -7.58 -7.30
CA LEU A 22 18.71 -8.15 -8.06
C LEU A 22 17.40 -7.93 -7.30
N THR A 23 16.51 -7.09 -7.82
CA THR A 23 15.14 -7.00 -7.34
C THR A 23 14.39 -8.28 -7.72
N ILE A 24 14.34 -9.24 -6.80
CA ILE A 24 13.45 -10.40 -6.95
C ILE A 24 12.03 -9.89 -6.72
N SER A 25 11.28 -9.63 -7.80
CA SER A 25 9.84 -9.40 -7.71
C SER A 25 9.18 -10.72 -7.29
N VAL A 26 8.91 -10.88 -5.99
CA VAL A 26 8.03 -11.94 -5.51
C VAL A 26 6.65 -11.64 -6.06
N LEU A 27 6.28 -12.34 -7.14
CA LEU A 27 4.96 -12.20 -7.75
C LEU A 27 3.92 -12.88 -6.84
N PRO A 28 2.78 -12.21 -6.54
CA PRO A 28 1.70 -12.79 -5.76
C PRO A 28 1.22 -14.12 -6.34
N ALA A 29 0.86 -15.07 -5.46
CA ALA A 29 -0.07 -16.12 -5.85
C ALA A 29 -1.43 -15.47 -6.15
N ILE A 30 -1.92 -15.63 -7.37
CA ILE A 30 -3.26 -15.20 -7.79
C ILE A 30 -4.28 -16.17 -7.17
N GLY A 31 -4.72 -15.86 -5.96
CA GLY A 31 -5.92 -16.45 -5.39
C GLY A 31 -7.12 -15.61 -5.80
N ALA A 32 -8.12 -16.22 -6.43
CA ALA A 32 -9.43 -15.61 -6.61
C ALA A 32 -10.11 -15.48 -5.23
N ALA A 33 -9.74 -14.48 -4.45
CA ALA A 33 -10.43 -14.19 -3.21
C ALA A 33 -11.71 -13.42 -3.53
N ALA A 34 -12.84 -13.86 -2.98
CA ALA A 34 -14.07 -13.08 -2.86
C ALA A 34 -13.89 -11.97 -1.80
N GLY A 35 -12.77 -11.23 -1.91
CA GLY A 35 -12.24 -10.38 -0.87
C GLY A 35 -13.12 -9.17 -0.61
N LYS A 36 -13.30 -8.83 0.66
CA LYS A 36 -14.07 -7.66 1.09
C LYS A 36 -13.32 -6.34 0.81
N GLY A 37 -12.06 -6.39 0.42
CA GLY A 37 -11.28 -5.24 -0.06
C GLY A 37 -10.41 -5.63 -1.22
N ARG A 38 -10.14 -4.70 -2.13
CA ARG A 38 -9.31 -4.93 -3.31
C ARG A 38 -8.30 -3.80 -3.50
N LEU A 39 -7.06 -4.16 -3.77
CA LEU A 39 -6.03 -3.27 -4.31
C LEU A 39 -5.76 -3.67 -5.76
N VAL A 40 -5.63 -2.69 -6.65
CA VAL A 40 -5.20 -2.90 -8.03
C VAL A 40 -3.94 -2.09 -8.22
N HIS A 41 -2.82 -2.78 -8.30
CA HIS A 41 -1.54 -2.22 -8.67
C HIS A 41 -1.39 -2.23 -10.20
N PRO A 42 -0.88 -1.15 -10.82
CA PRO A 42 -0.67 -1.11 -12.26
C PRO A 42 0.28 -2.21 -12.78
N THR A 43 1.27 -2.62 -11.99
CA THR A 43 2.27 -3.62 -12.39
C THR A 43 2.17 -4.96 -11.65
N LEU A 44 1.68 -4.98 -10.39
CA LEU A 44 1.58 -6.21 -9.59
C LEU A 44 0.22 -6.89 -9.78
N GLY A 45 -0.70 -6.24 -10.51
CA GLY A 45 -2.03 -6.73 -10.77
C GLY A 45 -2.99 -6.48 -9.61
N THR A 46 -4.05 -7.27 -9.58
CA THR A 46 -5.12 -7.15 -8.59
C THR A 46 -4.83 -8.06 -7.40
N TYR A 47 -4.94 -7.51 -6.20
CA TYR A 47 -4.94 -8.24 -4.95
C TYR A 47 -6.27 -8.07 -4.22
N ASP A 48 -6.94 -9.19 -3.98
CA ASP A 48 -8.17 -9.26 -3.19
C ASP A 48 -7.83 -9.69 -1.76
N TYR A 49 -8.23 -8.90 -0.77
CA TYR A 49 -7.96 -9.15 0.64
C TYR A 49 -8.60 -10.46 1.09
N ALA A 50 -7.83 -11.36 1.69
CA ALA A 50 -8.36 -12.58 2.27
C ALA A 50 -9.25 -12.30 3.49
N ARG A 51 -8.88 -11.29 4.30
CA ARG A 51 -9.62 -10.82 5.47
C ARG A 51 -9.77 -9.28 5.45
N ALA A 52 -10.99 -8.80 5.71
CA ALA A 52 -11.25 -7.37 5.93
C ALA A 52 -10.51 -6.83 7.17
N PRO A 53 -10.14 -5.55 7.21
CA PRO A 53 -9.64 -4.92 8.42
C PRO A 53 -10.71 -4.97 9.52
N ASP A 54 -10.26 -5.09 10.77
CA ASP A 54 -11.14 -5.08 11.95
C ASP A 54 -11.54 -3.64 12.32
N GLN A 55 -10.69 -2.66 12.00
CA GLN A 55 -10.93 -1.24 12.26
C GLN A 55 -10.43 -0.38 11.09
N TRP A 56 -11.12 0.74 10.85
CA TRP A 56 -10.69 1.77 9.91
C TRP A 56 -10.94 3.17 10.47
N THR A 57 -10.13 4.14 10.07
CA THR A 57 -10.29 5.56 10.47
C THR A 57 -10.32 6.48 9.25
N ASN A 58 -10.97 7.64 9.42
CA ASN A 58 -11.07 8.71 8.42
C ASN A 58 -11.75 8.35 7.09
N MET A 59 -12.48 7.23 7.06
CA MET A 59 -13.09 6.72 5.83
C MET A 59 -14.61 6.99 5.72
N ASP A 60 -15.33 7.01 6.85
CA ASP A 60 -16.81 7.03 6.86
C ASP A 60 -17.42 8.41 6.57
N GLY A 61 -16.71 9.50 6.84
CA GLY A 61 -17.26 10.86 6.67
C GLY A 61 -16.25 11.98 6.44
N ASP A 62 -14.97 11.79 6.74
CA ASP A 62 -13.97 12.87 6.62
C ASP A 62 -13.31 12.91 5.23
N ALA A 63 -13.01 11.76 4.63
CA ALA A 63 -12.47 11.69 3.28
C ALA A 63 -13.47 12.09 2.18
N ILE A 64 -14.78 11.93 2.41
CA ILE A 64 -15.82 12.09 1.39
C ILE A 64 -16.85 13.12 1.84
N ILE A 65 -16.79 14.32 1.26
CA ILE A 65 -17.84 15.34 1.46
C ILE A 65 -18.95 15.09 0.44
N ALA A 66 -20.18 14.88 0.90
CA ALA A 66 -21.33 14.72 0.02
C ALA A 66 -21.57 16.01 -0.80
N PRO A 67 -21.86 15.89 -2.12
CA PRO A 67 -22.24 17.05 -2.91
C PRO A 67 -23.51 17.69 -2.33
N THR A 68 -23.49 19.01 -2.17
CA THR A 68 -24.65 19.74 -1.64
C THR A 68 -25.46 20.28 -2.81
N TRP A 69 -26.76 19.98 -2.81
CA TRP A 69 -27.70 20.54 -3.78
C TRP A 69 -28.62 21.54 -3.08
N ALA A 70 -28.73 22.75 -3.64
CA ALA A 70 -29.74 23.72 -3.25
C ALA A 70 -30.56 24.17 -4.45
N SER A 71 -31.85 24.33 -4.23
CA SER A 71 -32.77 24.91 -5.20
C SER A 71 -33.40 26.17 -4.59
N THR A 72 -33.40 27.26 -5.35
CA THR A 72 -34.07 28.51 -4.96
C THR A 72 -35.12 28.85 -6.00
N ARG A 73 -36.34 29.14 -5.54
CA ARG A 73 -37.44 29.53 -6.42
C ARG A 73 -37.22 30.97 -6.90
N THR A 74 -37.25 31.18 -8.20
CA THR A 74 -37.12 32.50 -8.84
C THR A 74 -38.44 32.87 -9.52
N LEU A 75 -38.61 34.16 -9.87
CA LEU A 75 -39.79 34.64 -10.61
C LEU A 75 -40.01 33.91 -11.95
N GLY A 76 -38.96 33.32 -12.53
CA GLY A 76 -39.02 32.54 -13.77
C GLY A 76 -39.02 31.02 -13.60
N GLY A 77 -39.01 30.48 -12.36
CA GLY A 77 -38.98 29.04 -12.11
C GLY A 77 -38.13 28.64 -10.90
N ALA A 78 -37.17 27.72 -11.09
CA ALA A 78 -36.24 27.28 -10.05
C ALA A 78 -34.80 27.40 -10.55
N ALA A 79 -33.93 27.99 -9.72
CA ALA A 79 -32.50 28.03 -9.93
C ALA A 79 -31.85 26.96 -9.04
N ASN A 80 -31.11 26.04 -9.65
CA ASN A 80 -30.44 24.96 -8.95
C ASN A 80 -28.94 25.25 -8.91
N THR A 81 -28.34 25.17 -7.71
CA THR A 81 -26.89 25.26 -7.51
C THR A 81 -26.39 23.93 -6.95
N LEU A 82 -25.39 23.35 -7.61
CA LEU A 82 -24.71 22.14 -7.18
C LEU A 82 -23.28 22.51 -6.79
N TRP A 83 -22.93 22.27 -5.52
CA TRP A 83 -21.54 22.30 -5.09
C TRP A 83 -21.01 20.87 -5.12
N LYS A 84 -20.06 20.60 -6.02
CA LYS A 84 -19.37 19.31 -6.06
C LYS A 84 -18.65 19.11 -4.73
N GLY A 85 -18.88 17.97 -4.10
CA GLY A 85 -18.13 17.58 -2.91
C GLY A 85 -16.64 17.48 -3.24
N ASN A 86 -15.79 17.91 -2.31
CA ASN A 86 -14.33 17.79 -2.43
C ASN A 86 -13.84 16.61 -1.60
N ILE A 87 -12.76 15.98 -2.06
CA ILE A 87 -12.00 15.00 -1.29
C ILE A 87 -10.96 15.76 -0.50
N ARG A 88 -10.91 15.56 0.81
CA ARG A 88 -9.86 16.15 1.66
C ARG A 88 -8.59 15.31 1.55
N ASP A 89 -7.44 15.97 1.63
CA ASP A 89 -6.14 15.30 1.76
C ASP A 89 -6.01 14.75 3.19
N VAL A 90 -6.50 13.52 3.38
CA VAL A 90 -6.55 12.84 4.67
C VAL A 90 -5.95 11.45 4.53
N GLU A 91 -5.23 11.05 5.58
CA GLU A 91 -4.70 9.71 5.73
C GLU A 91 -5.75 8.79 6.34
N VAL A 92 -6.03 7.71 5.63
CA VAL A 92 -6.92 6.61 6.02
C VAL A 92 -6.07 5.49 6.59
N VAL A 93 -6.48 4.95 7.73
CA VAL A 93 -5.78 3.84 8.38
C VAL A 93 -6.68 2.63 8.39
N GLU A 94 -6.13 1.49 7.99
CA GLU A 94 -6.73 0.15 8.13
C GLU A 94 -5.95 -0.63 9.18
N ARG A 95 -6.64 -1.25 10.15
CA ARG A 95 -6.00 -2.05 11.20
C ARG A 95 -6.60 -3.46 11.25
N TRP A 96 -5.73 -4.46 11.33
CA TRP A 96 -6.06 -5.85 11.64
C TRP A 96 -5.52 -6.19 13.02
N ASN A 97 -6.42 -6.48 13.95
CA ASN A 97 -6.09 -6.72 15.34
C ASN A 97 -5.71 -8.20 15.55
N ALA A 98 -4.67 -8.46 16.33
CA ALA A 98 -4.28 -9.79 16.76
C ALA A 98 -5.12 -10.28 17.95
N ASP A 99 -6.44 -10.10 17.92
CA ASP A 99 -7.34 -10.62 18.96
C ASP A 99 -7.26 -12.17 18.97
N GLY A 100 -6.70 -12.74 20.03
CA GLY A 100 -6.40 -14.17 20.13
C GLY A 100 -5.10 -14.62 19.44
N GLY A 101 -4.23 -13.68 19.04
CA GLY A 101 -2.91 -13.96 18.47
C GLY A 101 -2.88 -14.17 16.94
N LEU A 102 -3.96 -13.83 16.21
CA LEU A 102 -4.06 -14.04 14.76
C LEU A 102 -4.69 -12.81 14.06
N SER A 103 -3.86 -11.91 13.56
CA SER A 103 -4.30 -10.69 12.84
C SER A 103 -4.73 -11.00 11.41
N MET A 104 -3.79 -11.42 10.55
CA MET A 104 -4.04 -11.78 9.15
C MET A 104 -3.20 -12.98 8.72
N THR A 105 -3.48 -13.53 7.54
CA THR A 105 -2.65 -14.58 6.96
C THR A 105 -1.29 -14.01 6.52
N VAL A 106 -0.25 -14.83 6.57
CA VAL A 106 1.10 -14.42 6.13
C VAL A 106 1.11 -14.04 4.65
N ASP A 107 0.31 -14.74 3.83
CA ASP A 107 0.21 -14.43 2.41
C ASP A 107 -0.43 -13.06 2.16
N GLN A 108 -1.43 -12.67 2.96
CA GLN A 108 -1.99 -11.32 2.89
C GLN A 108 -0.96 -10.26 3.28
N LEU A 109 -0.21 -10.47 4.37
CA LEU A 109 0.85 -9.55 4.77
C LEU A 109 1.90 -9.40 3.67
N ARG A 110 2.36 -10.49 3.08
CA ARG A 110 3.32 -10.47 1.96
C ARG A 110 2.79 -9.66 0.78
N MET A 111 1.49 -9.74 0.50
CA MET A 111 0.91 -8.95 -0.58
C MET A 111 0.82 -7.47 -0.31
N LEU A 112 0.46 -7.11 0.92
CA LEU A 112 0.49 -5.71 1.34
C LEU A 112 1.93 -5.16 1.33
N VAL A 113 2.91 -5.95 1.79
CA VAL A 113 4.34 -5.58 1.72
C VAL A 113 4.77 -5.35 0.28
N ALA A 114 4.42 -6.23 -0.65
CA ALA A 114 4.80 -6.07 -2.05
C ALA A 114 4.20 -4.81 -2.69
N HIS A 115 2.94 -4.50 -2.38
CA HIS A 115 2.28 -3.29 -2.86
C HIS A 115 2.86 -2.02 -2.23
N TRP A 116 3.22 -2.06 -0.94
CA TRP A 116 3.80 -0.92 -0.24
C TRP A 116 5.26 -0.65 -0.64
N SER A 117 6.06 -1.70 -0.85
CA SER A 117 7.49 -1.58 -1.20
C SER A 117 7.75 -1.23 -2.66
N ASN A 118 6.75 -1.42 -3.54
CA ASN A 118 6.84 -1.09 -4.96
C ASN A 118 5.77 -0.06 -5.35
N PRO A 119 5.76 1.16 -4.77
CA PRO A 119 4.76 2.15 -5.10
C PRO A 119 4.90 2.56 -6.57
N PRO A 120 3.78 2.73 -7.30
CA PRO A 120 3.84 3.18 -8.68
C PRO A 120 4.17 4.68 -8.72
N ASP A 121 4.80 5.13 -9.81
CA ASP A 121 5.05 6.56 -10.00
C ASP A 121 3.71 7.32 -10.03
N PRO A 122 3.42 8.20 -9.04
CA PRO A 122 2.14 8.87 -8.91
C PRO A 122 1.81 9.82 -10.07
N ALA A 123 2.79 10.20 -10.89
CA ALA A 123 2.59 10.99 -12.10
C ALA A 123 2.09 10.14 -13.29
N VAL A 124 2.34 8.83 -13.29
CA VAL A 124 2.04 7.92 -14.40
C VAL A 124 0.90 6.98 -14.09
N SER A 125 0.87 6.41 -12.87
CA SER A 125 -0.14 5.44 -12.47
C SER A 125 -0.31 5.41 -10.96
N ARG A 126 -1.51 5.06 -10.51
CA ARG A 126 -1.87 5.06 -9.09
C ARG A 126 -2.45 3.71 -8.70
N VAL A 127 -2.30 3.35 -7.43
CA VAL A 127 -2.96 2.17 -6.89
C VAL A 127 -4.43 2.50 -6.76
N ARG A 128 -5.29 1.61 -7.26
CA ARG A 128 -6.74 1.72 -7.06
C ARG A 128 -7.13 0.84 -5.89
N TRP A 129 -7.96 1.37 -5.01
CA TRP A 129 -8.42 0.69 -3.82
C TRP A 129 -9.93 0.68 -3.76
N TYR A 130 -10.49 -0.49 -3.53
CA TYR A 130 -11.93 -0.74 -3.44
C TYR A 130 -12.25 -1.40 -2.09
N PRO A 131 -12.54 -0.60 -1.07
CA PRO A 131 -12.87 -1.05 0.29
C PRO A 131 -14.35 -1.42 0.44
N SER A 132 -14.74 -2.55 -0.15
CA SER A 132 -16.16 -2.96 -0.17
C SER A 132 -16.77 -3.28 1.20
N TYR A 133 -15.97 -3.43 2.27
CA TYR A 133 -16.47 -3.52 3.66
C TYR A 133 -16.97 -2.18 4.24
N VAL A 134 -16.58 -1.04 3.67
CA VAL A 134 -17.05 0.28 4.12
C VAL A 134 -18.10 0.83 3.16
N ASN A 135 -17.80 0.87 1.86
CA ASN A 135 -18.71 1.42 0.86
C ASN A 135 -18.46 0.85 -0.54
N ALA A 136 -19.36 1.16 -1.47
CA ALA A 136 -19.28 0.70 -2.86
C ALA A 136 -18.39 1.58 -3.77
N ASN A 137 -17.61 2.52 -3.22
CA ASN A 137 -16.79 3.41 -4.02
C ASN A 137 -15.38 2.85 -4.23
N GLY A 138 -14.72 3.29 -5.31
CA GLY A 138 -13.30 3.09 -5.53
C GLY A 138 -12.52 4.40 -5.39
N TYR A 139 -11.27 4.30 -4.96
CA TYR A 139 -10.37 5.44 -4.77
C TYR A 139 -9.02 5.20 -5.44
N GLU A 140 -8.36 6.28 -5.82
CA GLU A 140 -6.93 6.27 -6.11
C GLU A 140 -6.18 6.60 -4.82
N VAL A 141 -5.21 5.77 -4.47
CA VAL A 141 -4.48 5.88 -3.19
C VAL A 141 -2.97 5.77 -3.38
N ALA A 142 -2.24 6.38 -2.45
CA ALA A 142 -0.84 6.12 -2.21
C ALA A 142 -0.69 5.33 -0.89
N LEU A 143 0.08 4.24 -0.90
CA LEU A 143 0.43 3.50 0.31
C LEU A 143 1.55 4.26 1.02
N VAL A 144 1.27 4.78 2.21
CA VAL A 144 2.19 5.66 2.96
C VAL A 144 3.07 4.84 3.89
N SER A 145 2.45 4.02 4.73
CA SER A 145 3.18 3.18 5.68
C SER A 145 2.45 1.86 5.89
N LEU A 146 3.22 0.81 6.15
CA LEU A 146 2.72 -0.47 6.61
C LEU A 146 3.55 -0.87 7.84
N THR A 147 2.89 -1.15 8.95
CA THR A 147 3.54 -1.47 10.22
C THR A 147 2.98 -2.75 10.83
N SER A 148 3.80 -3.44 11.60
CA SER A 148 3.40 -4.61 12.39
C SER A 148 3.94 -4.51 13.81
N GLY A 149 3.10 -4.67 14.83
CA GLY A 149 3.53 -4.69 16.24
C GLY A 149 3.95 -3.33 16.81
N GLY A 150 3.44 -2.23 16.26
CA GLY A 150 3.58 -0.87 16.83
C GLY A 150 4.90 -0.14 16.55
N GLY A 151 5.82 -0.72 15.79
CA GLY A 151 7.04 -0.05 15.30
C GLY A 151 6.91 0.49 13.88
N ASP A 152 7.83 1.38 13.47
CA ASP A 152 7.91 1.85 12.09
C ASP A 152 8.50 0.78 11.17
N GLY A 153 7.72 0.38 10.15
CA GLY A 153 8.08 -0.64 9.17
C GLY A 153 7.68 -2.07 9.56
N ILE A 154 8.12 -3.03 8.74
CA ILE A 154 7.79 -4.45 8.87
C ILE A 154 9.08 -5.24 8.99
N ALA A 155 9.23 -5.95 10.10
CA ALA A 155 10.30 -6.93 10.25
C ALA A 155 9.75 -8.33 9.96
N LEU A 156 9.94 -8.84 8.73
CA LEU A 156 9.51 -10.21 8.37
C LEU A 156 10.41 -11.27 9.04
N ASN A 157 10.31 -11.42 10.36
CA ASN A 157 11.04 -12.41 11.15
C ASN A 157 10.13 -13.55 11.62
N HIS A 158 10.74 -14.65 12.08
CA HIS A 158 10.01 -15.86 12.54
C HIS A 158 9.12 -15.62 13.76
N VAL A 159 9.26 -14.49 14.46
CA VAL A 159 8.44 -14.15 15.64
C VAL A 159 7.08 -13.60 15.23
N ILE A 160 6.99 -13.01 14.03
CA ILE A 160 5.73 -12.50 13.48
C ILE A 160 4.79 -13.62 13.07
N PHE A 161 5.32 -14.80 12.73
CA PHE A 161 4.53 -15.89 12.15
C PHE A 161 4.25 -16.98 13.18
N ASN A 162 2.98 -17.37 13.31
CA ASN A 162 2.60 -18.60 13.97
C ASN A 162 2.87 -19.80 13.05
N GLU A 163 3.13 -20.99 13.60
CA GLU A 163 3.20 -22.26 12.86
C GLU A 163 1.94 -22.53 12.02
N ALA A 164 0.81 -21.93 12.40
CA ALA A 164 -0.45 -21.96 11.66
C ALA A 164 -0.53 -21.02 10.44
N GLY A 165 0.51 -20.23 10.12
CA GLY A 165 0.54 -19.36 8.94
C GLY A 165 -0.17 -17.99 9.11
N TYR A 166 -0.22 -17.49 10.34
CA TYR A 166 -0.84 -16.20 10.68
C TYR A 166 0.15 -15.23 11.32
N VAL A 167 -0.20 -13.96 11.28
CA VAL A 167 0.54 -12.85 11.89
C VAL A 167 0.10 -12.67 13.36
N ASN A 168 1.06 -12.72 14.28
CA ASN A 168 0.83 -12.64 15.74
C ASN A 168 0.63 -11.22 16.28
N PHE A 169 0.85 -10.20 15.46
CA PHE A 169 0.83 -8.79 15.87
C PHE A 169 -0.24 -8.01 15.12
N ASP A 170 -0.65 -6.88 15.70
CA ASP A 170 -1.48 -5.91 15.00
C ASP A 170 -0.75 -5.40 13.75
N VAL A 171 -1.48 -5.29 12.65
CA VAL A 171 -0.97 -4.74 11.39
C VAL A 171 -1.75 -3.49 11.06
N GLU A 172 -1.05 -2.41 10.73
CA GLU A 172 -1.65 -1.16 10.26
C GLU A 172 -1.16 -0.82 8.86
N LEU A 173 -2.10 -0.59 7.95
CA LEU A 173 -1.83 -0.02 6.63
C LEU A 173 -2.35 1.42 6.62
N ARG A 174 -1.50 2.36 6.22
CA ARG A 174 -1.89 3.76 6.03
C ARG A 174 -1.87 4.13 4.57
N LEU A 175 -2.97 4.75 4.14
CA LEU A 175 -3.28 5.09 2.77
C LEU A 175 -3.59 6.57 2.71
N ARG A 176 -3.13 7.27 1.67
CA ARG A 176 -3.57 8.62 1.36
C ARG A 176 -4.47 8.59 0.14
N ILE A 177 -5.66 9.15 0.25
CA ILE A 177 -6.59 9.24 -0.88
C ILE A 177 -6.15 10.40 -1.78
N LEU A 178 -5.89 10.09 -3.04
CA LEU A 178 -5.50 11.04 -4.08
C LEU A 178 -6.68 11.42 -4.98
N GLY A 179 -7.70 10.58 -5.05
CA GLY A 179 -8.86 10.78 -5.91
C GLY A 179 -9.94 9.72 -5.72
N LYS A 180 -11.12 9.99 -6.27
CA LYS A 180 -12.23 9.02 -6.38
C LYS A 180 -12.34 8.55 -7.83
N LEU A 181 -12.65 7.27 -8.01
CA LEU A 181 -12.85 6.61 -9.31
C LEU A 181 -14.28 6.76 -9.84
#